data_AF-A0A957TWN2-F1
#
_entry.id   AF-A0A957TWN2-F1
#
_cell.length_a   1.000
_cell.length_b   1.000
_cell.length_c   1.000
_cell.angle_alpha   90.00
_cell.angle_beta   90.00
_cell.angle_gamma   90.00
#
_symmetry.space_group_name_H-M   'P 1'
#
loop_
_entity.id
_entity.type
_entity.pdbx_description
1 polymer ?
#
loop_
_entity_poly.entity_id
_entity_poly.type
_entity_poly.pdbx_seq_one_letter_code
_entity_poly.pdbx_strand_id
1 'polypeptide(L)'
;MVRVKRDRPGNNPLKQSFVERVRTRNVVPILSNEMMADLVMCGRARFTEGDADYIEYSLTERSDLLRIAKFIATTEDLEDYDLKFDFLNFVKNHFCNMAEAEGINPEKLDEVAEEMDALAVSDFAGRLGYPEFPGGATDPLLILADLPLPVYLTTSPHTFIEAALQRAGKSPVTDYCRWHPGLTDQVVTYRPTPGQPLVFHLFGNDWSSSMLSRARARVRSSTRDLFPNLRAASFSGVGNY
;
A
#
# COMPACT_ATOMS: atom_id res chain seq x y z
N MET A 1 22.74 -36.82 21.61
CA MET A 1 23.30 -36.92 20.24
C MET A 1 22.14 -36.75 19.25
N VAL A 2 21.86 -35.51 18.84
CA VAL A 2 20.72 -35.21 17.94
C VAL A 2 21.14 -35.51 16.52
N ARG A 3 20.54 -36.55 15.93
CA ARG A 3 20.82 -36.99 14.56
C ARG A 3 20.14 -36.00 13.60
N VAL A 4 20.92 -35.03 13.10
CA VAL A 4 20.50 -34.16 11.99
C VAL A 4 20.17 -35.06 10.81
N LYS A 5 18.88 -35.14 10.43
CA LYS A 5 18.46 -35.77 9.19
C LYS A 5 19.11 -34.97 8.05
N ARG A 6 20.11 -35.55 7.39
CA ARG A 6 20.61 -35.03 6.11
C ARG A 6 19.44 -34.97 5.14
N ASP A 7 19.25 -33.81 4.53
CA ASP A 7 18.28 -33.60 3.47
C ASP A 7 18.43 -34.65 2.36
N ARG A 8 17.29 -35.09 1.82
CA ARG A 8 17.26 -36.06 0.72
C ARG A 8 18.02 -35.49 -0.48
N PRO A 9 18.89 -36.27 -1.15
CA PRO A 9 19.54 -35.84 -2.38
C PRO A 9 18.50 -35.84 -3.49
N GLY A 10 17.90 -34.67 -3.78
CA GLY A 10 16.89 -34.55 -4.83
C GLY A 10 16.36 -33.14 -5.11
N ASN A 11 16.39 -32.22 -4.14
CA ASN A 11 15.84 -30.87 -4.34
C ASN A 11 16.92 -29.81 -4.20
N ASN A 12 17.79 -29.67 -5.21
CA ASN A 12 18.51 -28.40 -5.36
C ASN A 12 17.53 -27.38 -5.96
N PRO A 13 17.14 -26.31 -5.25
CA PRO A 13 16.21 -25.29 -5.77
C PRO A 13 16.72 -24.64 -7.07
N LEU A 14 18.04 -24.61 -7.26
CA LEU A 14 18.69 -24.07 -8.46
C LEU A 14 18.56 -24.97 -9.69
N LYS A 15 18.12 -26.21 -9.52
CA LYS A 15 17.88 -27.17 -10.62
C LYS A 15 16.40 -27.33 -10.96
N GLN A 16 15.51 -26.72 -10.19
CA GLN A 16 14.07 -26.76 -10.40
C GLN A 16 13.64 -25.62 -11.34
N SER A 17 12.69 -25.91 -12.22
CA SER A 17 11.98 -24.87 -12.95
C SER A 17 11.19 -23.96 -12.01
N PHE A 18 10.86 -22.74 -12.45
CA PHE A 18 10.03 -21.83 -11.65
C PHE A 18 8.69 -22.46 -11.26
N VAL A 19 8.04 -23.16 -12.19
CA VAL A 19 6.76 -23.85 -11.94
C VAL A 19 6.90 -24.92 -10.86
N GLU A 20 7.98 -25.70 -10.87
CA GLU A 20 8.26 -26.68 -9.82
C GLU A 20 8.52 -26.01 -8.47
N ARG A 21 9.23 -24.89 -8.45
CA ARG A 21 9.46 -24.14 -7.21
C ARG A 21 8.16 -23.59 -6.63
N VAL A 22 7.25 -23.09 -7.46
CA VAL A 22 5.90 -22.66 -7.03
C VAL A 22 5.12 -23.84 -6.47
N ARG A 23 5.07 -24.97 -7.18
CA ARG A 23 4.37 -26.20 -6.73
C ARG A 23 4.93 -26.76 -5.42
N THR A 24 6.24 -26.69 -5.24
CA THR A 24 6.94 -27.14 -4.02
C THR A 24 6.99 -26.08 -2.92
N ARG A 25 6.42 -24.89 -3.16
CA ARG A 25 6.38 -23.76 -2.21
C ARG A 25 7.77 -23.22 -1.83
N ASN A 26 8.75 -23.41 -2.71
CA ASN A 26 10.13 -22.93 -2.57
C ASN A 26 10.35 -21.58 -3.29
N VAL A 27 9.36 -20.70 -3.16
CA VAL A 27 9.35 -19.33 -3.68
C VAL A 27 8.76 -18.42 -2.62
N VAL A 28 9.39 -17.27 -2.43
CA VAL A 28 8.83 -16.16 -1.64
C VAL A 28 8.71 -14.97 -2.60
N PRO A 29 7.49 -14.56 -2.99
CA PRO A 29 7.29 -13.39 -3.79
C PRO A 29 7.65 -12.14 -2.99
N ILE A 30 8.34 -11.21 -3.63
CA ILE A 30 8.68 -9.90 -3.08
C ILE A 30 7.93 -8.88 -3.93
N LEU A 31 7.00 -8.16 -3.31
CA LEU A 31 6.11 -7.21 -3.96
C LEU A 31 6.59 -5.80 -3.67
N SER A 32 6.88 -5.05 -4.73
CA SER A 32 7.34 -3.67 -4.58
C SER A 32 6.15 -2.72 -4.44
N ASN A 33 6.38 -1.58 -3.79
CA ASN A 33 5.41 -0.49 -3.81
C ASN A 33 5.11 0.00 -5.24
N GLU A 34 6.10 -0.02 -6.14
CA GLU A 34 5.90 0.36 -7.54
C GLU A 34 4.92 -0.57 -8.26
N MET A 35 5.02 -1.88 -8.03
CA MET A 35 4.06 -2.85 -8.56
C MET A 35 2.65 -2.57 -8.02
N MET A 36 2.51 -2.20 -6.73
CA MET A 36 1.21 -1.84 -6.16
C MET A 36 0.63 -0.57 -6.78
N ALA A 37 1.47 0.44 -7.02
CA ALA A 37 1.04 1.65 -7.72
C ALA A 37 0.58 1.35 -9.15
N ASP A 38 1.28 0.46 -9.85
CA ASP A 38 0.90 0.03 -11.19
C ASP A 38 -0.42 -0.73 -11.25
N LEU A 39 -0.67 -1.62 -10.28
CA LEU A 39 -1.84 -2.50 -10.29
C LEU A 39 -3.08 -1.89 -9.64
N VAL A 40 -2.91 -1.02 -8.64
CA VAL A 40 -4.02 -0.54 -7.80
C VAL A 40 -4.22 0.99 -7.89
N MET A 41 -3.19 1.76 -8.23
CA MET A 41 -3.23 3.24 -8.16
C MET A 41 -3.21 3.90 -9.55
N CYS A 42 -3.84 3.29 -10.55
CA CYS A 42 -3.92 3.80 -11.93
C CYS A 42 -2.58 3.96 -12.67
N GLY A 43 -1.53 3.22 -12.26
CA GLY A 43 -0.22 3.30 -12.91
C GLY A 43 0.74 4.24 -12.18
N ARG A 44 2.00 3.83 -12.04
CA ARG A 44 3.05 4.62 -11.38
C ARG A 44 3.20 6.01 -11.98
N ALA A 45 3.14 6.15 -13.30
CA ALA A 45 3.32 7.44 -13.96
C ALA A 45 2.23 8.45 -13.56
N ARG A 46 0.96 8.02 -13.54
CA ARG A 46 -0.16 8.89 -13.12
C ARG A 46 -0.12 9.18 -11.63
N PHE A 47 0.22 8.17 -10.82
CA PHE A 47 0.38 8.33 -9.38
C PHE A 47 1.46 9.37 -9.05
N THR A 48 2.65 9.26 -9.66
CA THR A 48 3.74 10.21 -9.41
C THR A 48 3.46 11.61 -9.95
N GLU A 49 2.79 11.73 -11.09
CA GLU A 49 2.36 13.04 -11.61
C GLU A 49 1.34 13.70 -10.67
N GLY A 50 0.40 12.92 -10.13
CA GLY A 50 -0.58 13.40 -9.15
C GLY A 50 0.07 13.90 -7.86
N ASP A 51 1.13 13.25 -7.38
CA ASP A 51 1.90 13.69 -6.21
C ASP A 51 2.60 15.02 -6.51
N ALA A 52 3.22 15.12 -7.69
CA ALA A 52 3.87 16.35 -8.15
C ALA A 52 2.88 17.52 -8.30
N ASP A 53 1.65 17.26 -8.74
CA ASP A 53 0.57 18.27 -8.78
C ASP A 53 0.10 18.66 -7.37
N TYR A 54 -0.11 17.67 -6.50
CA TYR A 54 -0.58 17.88 -5.13
C TYR A 54 0.37 18.78 -4.32
N ILE A 55 1.69 18.58 -4.45
CA ILE A 55 2.68 19.39 -3.74
C ILE A 55 3.15 20.64 -4.51
N GLU A 56 2.50 20.97 -5.63
CA GLU A 56 2.88 22.08 -6.53
C GLU A 56 4.37 22.03 -6.96
N TYR A 57 4.86 20.83 -7.29
CA TYR A 57 6.27 20.59 -7.61
C TYR A 57 6.72 21.37 -8.84
N SER A 58 7.64 22.31 -8.64
CA SER A 58 8.04 23.30 -9.66
C SER A 58 9.17 22.86 -10.60
N LEU A 59 9.81 21.71 -10.36
CA LEU A 59 10.94 21.24 -11.17
C LEU A 59 10.50 20.35 -12.34
N THR A 60 11.34 20.27 -13.36
CA THR A 60 11.05 19.54 -14.61
C THR A 60 11.00 18.02 -14.45
N GLU A 61 11.73 17.46 -13.48
CA GLU A 61 11.81 16.01 -13.26
C GLU A 61 10.68 15.52 -12.34
N ARG A 62 9.46 15.45 -12.89
CA ARG A 62 8.21 15.17 -12.17
C ARG A 62 7.93 13.68 -11.93
N SER A 63 8.81 12.78 -12.38
CA SER A 63 8.63 11.32 -12.27
C SER A 63 9.43 10.66 -11.14
N ASP A 64 10.11 11.45 -10.30
CA ASP A 64 11.00 10.95 -9.24
C ASP A 64 10.41 11.29 -7.85
N LEU A 65 9.69 10.33 -7.26
CA LEU A 65 9.07 10.46 -5.93
C LEU A 65 10.08 10.85 -4.85
N LEU A 66 11.35 10.41 -4.95
CA LEU A 66 12.35 10.76 -3.95
C LEU A 66 12.72 12.25 -4.04
N ARG A 67 12.75 12.81 -5.25
CA ARG A 67 12.99 14.24 -5.44
C ARG A 67 11.79 15.09 -5.03
N ILE A 68 10.58 14.63 -5.34
CA ILE A 68 9.33 15.25 -4.90
C ILE A 68 9.31 15.33 -3.36
N ALA A 69 9.53 14.19 -2.69
CA ALA A 69 9.59 14.12 -1.23
C ALA A 69 10.70 15.01 -0.62
N LYS A 70 11.90 15.03 -1.20
CA LYS A 70 12.99 15.90 -0.73
C LYS A 70 12.70 17.38 -0.92
N PHE A 71 12.04 17.73 -2.02
CA PHE A 71 11.67 19.11 -2.31
C PHE A 71 10.70 19.61 -1.24
N ILE A 72 9.57 18.93 -1.02
CA ILE A 72 8.60 19.36 -0.02
C ILE A 72 9.19 19.37 1.40
N ALA A 73 9.99 18.36 1.76
CA ALA A 73 10.67 18.34 3.06
C ALA A 73 11.59 19.55 3.27
N THR A 74 12.22 20.04 2.20
CA THR A 74 13.13 21.20 2.28
C THR A 74 12.39 22.52 2.18
N THR A 75 11.34 22.63 1.35
CA THR A 75 10.61 23.89 1.14
C THR A 75 9.66 24.20 2.29
N GLU A 76 9.04 23.17 2.87
CA GLU A 76 8.05 23.29 3.95
C GLU A 76 8.64 22.96 5.34
N ASP A 77 9.95 22.69 5.43
CA ASP A 77 10.66 22.33 6.67
C ASP A 77 9.97 21.18 7.45
N LEU A 78 9.55 20.14 6.72
CA LEU A 78 8.82 19.01 7.30
C LEU A 78 9.77 17.99 7.92
N GLU A 79 9.42 17.54 9.12
CA GLU A 79 10.02 16.35 9.72
C GLU A 79 9.48 15.07 9.06
N ASP A 80 10.20 13.95 9.21
CA ASP A 80 9.84 12.64 8.66
C ASP A 80 8.38 12.22 8.93
N TYR A 81 7.85 12.59 10.10
CA TYR A 81 6.47 12.29 10.48
C TYR A 81 5.45 13.08 9.66
N ASP A 82 5.62 14.40 9.54
CA ASP A 82 4.71 15.26 8.80
C ASP A 82 4.79 14.95 7.31
N LEU A 83 5.99 14.67 6.78
CA LEU A 83 6.19 14.22 5.41
C LEU A 83 5.41 12.93 5.10
N LYS A 84 5.49 11.95 6.01
CA LYS A 84 4.75 10.70 5.87
C LYS A 84 3.24 10.94 5.93
N PHE A 85 2.77 11.79 6.84
CA PHE A 85 1.35 12.11 6.99
C PHE A 85 0.78 12.78 5.74
N ASP A 86 1.50 13.76 5.21
CA ASP A 86 1.14 14.46 3.98
C ASP A 86 1.07 13.50 2.79
N PHE A 87 2.09 12.64 2.62
CA PHE A 87 2.08 11.61 1.59
C PHE A 87 0.87 10.66 1.72
N LEU A 88 0.50 10.21 2.93
CA LEU A 88 -0.69 9.35 3.08
C LEU A 88 -1.99 10.08 2.74
N ASN A 89 -2.09 11.39 3.01
CA ASN A 89 -3.24 12.19 2.61
C ASN A 89 -3.31 12.36 1.09
N PHE A 90 -2.18 12.59 0.44
CA PHE A 90 -2.08 12.53 -1.01
C PHE A 90 -2.64 11.20 -1.55
N VAL A 91 -2.21 10.05 -1.01
CA VAL A 91 -2.70 8.75 -1.49
C VAL A 91 -4.22 8.60 -1.29
N LYS A 92 -4.79 9.09 -0.18
CA LYS A 92 -6.25 9.07 0.04
C LYS A 92 -6.98 9.95 -0.98
N ASN A 93 -6.50 11.17 -1.21
CA ASN A 93 -7.05 12.08 -2.23
C ASN A 93 -6.94 11.46 -3.63
N HIS A 94 -5.85 10.77 -3.94
CA HIS A 94 -5.69 10.04 -5.19
C HIS A 94 -6.79 8.98 -5.38
N PHE A 95 -7.12 8.21 -4.35
CA PHE A 95 -8.23 7.27 -4.41
C PHE A 95 -9.59 7.96 -4.57
N CYS A 96 -9.83 9.11 -3.94
CA CYS A 96 -11.05 9.90 -4.18
C CYS A 96 -11.15 10.35 -5.64
N ASN A 97 -10.07 10.88 -6.21
CA ASN A 97 -10.04 11.34 -7.60
C ASN A 97 -10.27 10.17 -8.58
N MET A 98 -9.71 8.99 -8.29
CA MET A 98 -9.97 7.79 -9.06
C MET A 98 -11.44 7.37 -8.98
N ALA A 99 -11.99 7.31 -7.77
CA ALA A 99 -13.38 6.96 -7.53
C ALA A 99 -14.36 7.94 -8.20
N GLU A 100 -14.07 9.24 -8.16
CA GLU A 100 -14.85 10.27 -8.86
C GLU A 100 -14.80 10.07 -10.37
N ALA A 101 -13.62 9.80 -10.93
CA ALA A 101 -13.45 9.53 -12.37
C ALA A 101 -14.17 8.23 -12.82
N GLU A 102 -14.31 7.25 -11.93
CA GLU A 102 -15.08 6.03 -12.15
C GLU A 102 -16.60 6.21 -11.93
N GLY A 103 -17.04 7.40 -11.52
CA GLY A 103 -18.44 7.75 -11.35
C GLY A 103 -19.06 7.22 -10.06
N ILE A 104 -18.26 7.02 -9.00
CA ILE A 104 -18.79 6.75 -7.66
C ILE A 104 -19.70 7.91 -7.21
N ASN A 105 -20.82 7.58 -6.55
CA ASN A 105 -21.79 8.57 -6.07
C ASN A 105 -21.10 9.63 -5.19
N PRO A 106 -21.25 10.94 -5.49
CA PRO A 106 -20.71 12.03 -4.66
C PRO A 106 -21.07 11.94 -3.17
N GLU A 107 -22.29 11.51 -2.83
CA GLU A 107 -22.70 11.36 -1.42
C GLU A 107 -21.85 10.32 -0.68
N LYS A 108 -21.45 9.24 -1.38
CA LYS A 108 -20.55 8.22 -0.83
C LYS A 108 -19.12 8.75 -0.70
N LEU A 109 -18.67 9.58 -1.65
CA LEU A 109 -17.36 10.22 -1.57
C LEU A 109 -17.29 11.15 -0.36
N ASP A 110 -18.32 11.96 -0.13
CA ASP A 110 -18.44 12.85 1.03
C ASP A 110 -18.43 12.05 2.34
N GLU A 111 -19.23 10.97 2.44
CA GLU A 111 -19.25 10.09 3.62
C GLU A 111 -17.86 9.52 3.94
N VAL A 112 -17.15 9.00 2.92
CA VAL A 112 -15.82 8.41 3.13
C VAL A 112 -14.77 9.49 3.44
N ALA A 113 -14.89 10.67 2.86
CA ALA A 113 -14.00 11.81 3.12
C ALA A 113 -14.09 12.30 4.58
N GLU A 114 -15.26 12.19 5.23
CA GLU A 114 -15.38 12.49 6.67
C GLU A 114 -14.55 11.53 7.55
N GLU A 115 -14.32 10.29 7.10
CA GLU A 115 -13.49 9.30 7.79
C GLU A 115 -11.98 9.42 7.43
N MET A 116 -11.61 10.36 6.54
CA MET A 116 -10.26 10.46 5.97
C MET A 116 -9.16 10.51 7.03
N ASP A 117 -9.30 11.34 8.07
CA ASP A 117 -8.29 11.47 9.13
C ASP A 117 -8.25 10.28 10.11
N ALA A 118 -9.34 9.50 10.16
CA ALA A 118 -9.49 8.40 11.11
C ALA A 118 -8.96 7.07 10.56
N LEU A 119 -9.01 6.88 9.24
CA LEU A 119 -8.66 5.62 8.59
C LEU A 119 -7.21 5.58 8.11
N ALA A 120 -6.64 4.36 8.10
CA ALA A 120 -5.44 4.08 7.32
C ALA A 120 -5.78 4.11 5.82
N VAL A 121 -4.77 4.28 4.97
CA VAL A 121 -4.97 4.37 3.50
C VAL A 121 -5.67 3.13 2.97
N SER A 122 -5.25 1.93 3.40
CA SER A 122 -5.83 0.68 2.90
C SER A 122 -7.31 0.52 3.28
N ASP A 123 -7.69 0.89 4.50
CA ASP A 123 -9.08 0.84 4.95
C ASP A 123 -9.93 1.89 4.20
N PHE A 124 -9.39 3.10 4.04
CA PHE A 124 -10.02 4.18 3.28
C PHE A 124 -10.27 3.77 1.83
N ALA A 125 -9.26 3.24 1.15
CA ALA A 125 -9.36 2.71 -0.21
C ALA A 125 -10.39 1.57 -0.29
N GLY A 126 -10.45 0.69 0.73
CA GLY A 126 -11.44 -0.36 0.85
C GLY A 126 -12.89 0.14 0.92
N ARG A 127 -13.15 1.29 1.56
CA ARG A 127 -14.49 1.92 1.56
C ARG A 127 -14.92 2.38 0.18
N LEU A 128 -13.95 2.84 -0.62
CA LEU A 128 -14.16 3.24 -2.00
C LEU A 128 -14.33 2.03 -2.94
N GLY A 129 -13.85 0.85 -2.54
CA GLY A 129 -13.98 -0.39 -3.31
C GLY A 129 -12.65 -0.92 -3.87
N TYR A 130 -11.53 -0.34 -3.46
CA TYR A 130 -10.20 -0.75 -3.90
C TYR A 130 -9.56 -1.80 -2.98
N PRO A 131 -8.72 -2.69 -3.53
CA PRO A 131 -8.49 -2.91 -4.97
C PRO A 131 -9.72 -3.52 -5.68
N GLU A 132 -10.06 -3.02 -6.87
CA GLU A 132 -11.29 -3.38 -7.61
C GLU A 132 -11.18 -4.73 -8.36
N PHE A 133 -9.96 -5.30 -8.47
CA PHE A 133 -9.66 -6.54 -9.20
C PHE A 133 -10.38 -6.67 -10.56
N PRO A 134 -10.25 -5.68 -11.47
CA PRO A 134 -11.04 -5.59 -12.70
C PRO A 134 -10.83 -6.77 -13.65
N GLY A 135 -9.66 -7.41 -13.60
CA GLY A 135 -9.35 -8.61 -14.39
C GLY A 135 -10.00 -9.90 -13.86
N GLY A 136 -10.71 -9.86 -12.72
CA GLY A 136 -11.24 -11.06 -12.08
C GLY A 136 -10.17 -12.14 -11.94
N ALA A 137 -10.42 -13.34 -12.46
CA ALA A 137 -9.46 -14.45 -12.39
C ALA A 137 -8.12 -14.20 -13.11
N THR A 138 -8.03 -13.20 -13.99
CA THR A 138 -6.78 -12.82 -14.68
C THR A 138 -6.08 -11.61 -14.05
N ASP A 139 -6.63 -11.05 -12.97
CA ASP A 139 -5.98 -9.97 -12.23
C ASP A 139 -4.65 -10.46 -11.63
N PRO A 140 -3.51 -9.76 -11.84
CA PRO A 140 -2.21 -10.22 -11.35
C PRO A 140 -2.14 -10.43 -9.83
N LEU A 141 -2.83 -9.61 -9.02
CA LEU A 141 -2.87 -9.78 -7.58
C LEU A 141 -3.70 -11.01 -7.20
N LEU A 142 -4.81 -11.28 -7.90
CA LEU A 142 -5.60 -12.49 -7.67
C LEU A 142 -4.88 -13.76 -8.12
N ILE A 143 -4.17 -13.74 -9.26
CA ILE A 143 -3.33 -14.87 -9.69
C ILE A 143 -2.28 -15.18 -8.63
N LEU A 144 -1.58 -14.15 -8.15
CA LEU A 144 -0.58 -14.30 -7.10
C LEU A 144 -1.20 -14.83 -5.80
N ALA A 145 -2.37 -14.31 -5.44
CA ALA A 145 -3.11 -14.72 -4.26
C ALA A 145 -3.64 -16.15 -4.34
N ASP A 146 -3.90 -16.69 -5.52
CA ASP A 146 -4.36 -18.08 -5.70
C ASP A 146 -3.23 -19.11 -5.51
N LEU A 147 -1.97 -18.71 -5.73
CA LEU A 147 -0.82 -19.61 -5.58
C LEU A 147 -0.73 -20.19 -4.15
N PRO A 148 -0.31 -21.46 -3.98
CA PRO A 148 -0.27 -22.12 -2.67
C PRO A 148 0.96 -21.72 -1.84
N LEU A 149 1.29 -20.43 -1.83
CA LEU A 149 2.47 -19.85 -1.17
C LEU A 149 2.11 -19.43 0.27
N PRO A 150 2.92 -19.83 1.27
CA PRO A 150 2.63 -19.53 2.67
C PRO A 150 3.21 -18.18 3.14
N VAL A 151 4.10 -17.55 2.38
CA VAL A 151 4.80 -16.32 2.79
C VAL A 151 4.87 -15.36 1.60
N TYR A 152 4.58 -14.08 1.85
CA TYR A 152 4.72 -12.96 0.93
C TYR A 152 5.55 -11.88 1.61
N LEU A 153 6.46 -11.26 0.87
CA LEU A 153 7.22 -10.09 1.33
C LEU A 153 6.74 -8.88 0.54
N THR A 154 6.59 -7.74 1.20
CA THR A 154 6.20 -6.50 0.54
C THR A 154 7.01 -5.31 1.04
N THR A 155 7.32 -4.38 0.13
CA THR A 155 7.82 -3.05 0.48
C THR A 155 6.72 -2.00 0.48
N SER A 156 5.51 -2.34 0.02
CA SER A 156 4.36 -1.45 0.07
C SER A 156 3.84 -1.36 1.51
N PRO A 157 3.45 -0.16 1.98
CA PRO A 157 2.82 -0.01 3.28
C PRO A 157 1.34 -0.44 3.28
N HIS A 158 0.74 -0.70 2.11
CA HIS A 158 -0.68 -0.98 1.96
C HIS A 158 -1.00 -2.47 2.04
N THR A 159 -2.21 -2.80 2.49
CA THR A 159 -2.69 -4.18 2.68
C THR A 159 -3.42 -4.75 1.46
N PHE A 160 -3.09 -4.28 0.24
CA PHE A 160 -3.77 -4.71 -0.98
C PHE A 160 -3.55 -6.18 -1.34
N ILE A 161 -2.36 -6.74 -1.03
CA ILE A 161 -2.13 -8.17 -1.22
C ILE A 161 -2.95 -9.00 -0.22
N GLU A 162 -3.14 -8.52 1.01
CA GLU A 162 -4.04 -9.15 1.98
C GLU A 162 -5.48 -9.16 1.48
N ALA A 163 -5.96 -8.04 0.91
CA ALA A 163 -7.28 -7.97 0.29
C ALA A 163 -7.43 -9.02 -0.83
N ALA A 164 -6.39 -9.20 -1.66
CA ALA A 164 -6.38 -10.22 -2.72
C ALA A 164 -6.38 -11.65 -2.16
N LEU A 165 -5.60 -11.92 -1.10
CA LEU A 165 -5.56 -13.20 -0.41
C LEU A 165 -6.91 -13.54 0.24
N GLN A 166 -7.55 -12.57 0.87
CA GLN A 166 -8.90 -12.72 1.43
C GLN A 166 -9.93 -13.02 0.33
N ARG A 167 -9.84 -12.32 -0.81
CA ARG A 167 -10.70 -12.56 -1.97
C ARG A 167 -10.52 -13.97 -2.56
N ALA A 168 -9.32 -14.53 -2.47
CA ALA A 168 -8.99 -15.92 -2.81
C ALA A 168 -9.37 -16.94 -1.71
N GLY A 169 -10.08 -16.53 -0.66
CA GLY A 169 -10.56 -17.42 0.41
C GLY A 169 -9.52 -17.77 1.45
N LYS A 170 -8.45 -16.98 1.59
CA LYS A 170 -7.39 -17.17 2.59
C LYS A 170 -7.54 -16.21 3.77
N SER A 171 -6.87 -16.53 4.87
CA SER A 171 -6.84 -15.69 6.07
C SER A 171 -5.42 -15.19 6.33
N PRO A 172 -4.96 -14.12 5.63
CA PRO A 172 -3.59 -13.65 5.81
C PRO A 172 -3.34 -13.13 7.22
N VAL A 173 -2.11 -13.31 7.69
CA VAL A 173 -1.57 -12.69 8.90
C VAL A 173 -0.51 -11.68 8.47
N THR A 174 -0.58 -10.46 9.00
CA THR A 174 0.38 -9.39 8.69
C THR A 174 1.41 -9.28 9.81
N ASP A 175 2.69 -9.19 9.45
CA ASP A 175 3.80 -8.85 10.36
C ASP A 175 4.77 -7.90 9.65
N TYR A 176 5.73 -7.34 10.38
CA TYR A 176 6.64 -6.34 9.82
C TYR A 176 8.04 -6.39 10.46
N CYS A 177 9.03 -5.84 9.74
CA CYS A 177 10.40 -5.77 10.22
C CYS A 177 10.52 -4.75 11.37
N ARG A 178 11.03 -5.20 12.53
CA ARG A 178 11.28 -4.36 13.71
C ARG A 178 12.70 -3.81 13.66
N TRP A 179 13.00 -3.03 12.63
CA TRP A 179 14.35 -2.48 12.41
C TRP A 179 14.69 -1.33 13.38
N HIS A 180 13.67 -0.70 13.99
CA HIS A 180 13.84 0.40 14.94
C HIS A 180 13.64 -0.07 16.40
N PRO A 181 14.49 0.35 17.36
CA PRO A 181 14.38 -0.06 18.77
C PRO A 181 13.05 0.30 19.44
N GLY A 182 12.32 1.28 18.91
CA GLY A 182 10.98 1.66 19.37
C GLY A 182 9.87 0.69 18.98
N LEU A 183 10.15 -0.34 18.18
CA LEU A 183 9.19 -1.37 17.77
C LEU A 183 9.37 -2.61 18.65
N THR A 184 8.82 -2.56 19.87
CA THR A 184 9.04 -3.57 20.93
C THR A 184 7.95 -4.65 21.02
N ASP A 185 7.04 -4.71 20.05
CA ASP A 185 5.98 -5.72 20.03
C ASP A 185 6.56 -7.13 20.00
N GLN A 186 5.92 -8.05 20.75
CA GLN A 186 6.33 -9.44 20.83
C GLN A 186 6.45 -10.08 19.45
N VAL A 187 7.51 -10.88 19.25
CA VAL A 187 7.66 -11.71 18.06
C VAL A 187 6.55 -12.77 18.09
N VAL A 188 5.61 -12.67 17.15
CA VAL A 188 4.58 -13.70 17.01
C VAL A 188 5.27 -14.94 16.47
N THR A 189 5.31 -16.01 17.27
CA THR A 189 5.76 -17.31 16.78
C THR A 189 4.66 -17.90 15.90
N TYR A 190 4.66 -17.48 14.64
CA TYR A 190 3.67 -17.88 13.65
C TYR A 190 4.25 -18.90 12.66
N ARG A 191 3.47 -19.92 12.31
CA ARG A 191 3.85 -20.91 11.30
C ARG A 191 2.94 -20.78 10.08
N PRO A 192 3.38 -20.09 9.02
CA PRO A 192 2.52 -19.78 7.89
C PRO A 192 2.09 -21.02 7.11
N THR A 193 0.87 -21.00 6.57
CA THR A 193 0.30 -22.06 5.73
C THR A 193 -0.30 -21.47 4.45
N PRO A 194 -0.57 -22.27 3.40
CA PRO A 194 -1.22 -21.72 2.20
C PRO A 194 -2.62 -21.13 2.43
N GLY A 195 -3.39 -21.65 3.40
CA GLY A 195 -4.71 -21.13 3.76
C GLY A 195 -4.66 -19.95 4.73
N GLN A 196 -3.57 -19.85 5.48
CA GLN A 196 -3.28 -18.75 6.40
C GLN A 196 -1.86 -18.26 6.13
N PRO A 197 -1.64 -17.46 5.07
CA PRO A 197 -0.30 -17.03 4.68
C PRO A 197 0.17 -15.85 5.53
N LEU A 198 1.49 -15.69 5.65
CA LEU A 198 2.11 -14.51 6.24
C LEU A 198 2.38 -13.47 5.15
N VAL A 199 1.95 -12.23 5.36
CA VAL A 199 2.40 -11.05 4.60
C VAL A 199 3.34 -10.25 5.50
N PHE A 200 4.58 -10.10 5.06
CA PHE A 200 5.63 -9.46 5.85
C PHE A 200 6.04 -8.13 5.21
N HIS A 201 5.74 -7.02 5.88
CA HIS A 201 6.07 -5.67 5.41
C HIS A 201 7.46 -5.26 5.88
N LEU A 202 8.37 -5.05 4.92
CA LEU A 202 9.76 -4.73 5.22
C LEU A 202 9.93 -3.36 5.88
N PHE A 203 9.09 -2.38 5.51
CA PHE A 203 9.18 -1.00 6.00
C PHE A 203 8.03 -0.60 6.93
N GLY A 204 7.28 -1.59 7.45
CA GLY A 204 6.04 -1.35 8.18
C GLY A 204 4.84 -1.16 7.24
N ASN A 205 3.69 -0.85 7.82
CA ASN A 205 2.45 -0.64 7.08
C ASN A 205 1.81 0.71 7.46
N ASP A 206 0.73 1.06 6.77
CA ASP A 206 0.00 2.31 6.92
C ASP A 206 -0.74 2.46 8.26
N TRP A 207 -0.84 1.39 9.06
CA TRP A 207 -1.41 1.42 10.42
C TRP A 207 -0.38 1.34 11.56
N SER A 208 0.79 0.71 11.36
CA SER A 208 1.67 0.24 12.45
C SER A 208 2.74 1.21 12.93
N SER A 209 2.91 2.36 12.29
CA SER A 209 3.99 3.29 12.65
C SER A 209 3.41 4.61 13.10
N SER A 210 3.25 4.78 14.42
CA SER A 210 3.08 6.06 15.15
C SER A 210 1.99 7.06 14.69
N MET A 211 1.21 6.75 13.66
CA MET A 211 0.31 7.68 12.98
C MET A 211 -1.07 7.76 13.63
N LEU A 212 -1.73 6.64 13.91
CA LEU A 212 -3.07 6.66 14.51
C LEU A 212 -3.07 7.14 15.98
N SER A 213 -1.99 6.91 16.72
CA SER A 213 -1.90 7.35 18.12
C SER A 213 -1.72 8.87 18.26
N ARG A 214 -1.06 9.53 17.30
CA ARG A 214 -0.88 11.00 17.29
C ARG A 214 -1.89 11.75 16.42
N ALA A 215 -2.36 11.21 15.30
CA ALA A 215 -3.46 11.79 14.53
C ALA A 215 -4.74 11.88 15.39
N ARG A 216 -5.06 10.84 16.18
CA ARG A 216 -6.13 10.91 17.19
C ARG A 216 -5.91 11.99 18.26
N ALA A 217 -4.66 12.35 18.55
CA ALA A 217 -4.32 13.42 19.48
C ALA A 217 -4.41 14.82 18.83
N ARG A 218 -4.06 14.95 17.54
CA ARG A 218 -4.08 16.21 16.77
C ARG A 218 -5.49 16.58 16.29
N VAL A 219 -6.33 15.61 15.94
CA VAL A 219 -7.76 15.80 15.62
C VAL A 219 -8.53 16.40 16.81
N ARG A 220 -8.10 16.15 18.05
CA ARG A 220 -8.65 16.80 19.25
C ARG A 220 -8.23 18.28 19.42
N SER A 221 -7.19 18.74 18.73
CA SER A 221 -6.63 20.09 18.90
C SER A 221 -6.75 21.00 17.68
N SER A 222 -7.12 20.49 16.51
CA SER A 222 -7.20 21.28 15.29
C SER A 222 -8.45 20.93 14.49
N THR A 223 -9.58 21.51 14.89
CA THR A 223 -10.85 21.42 14.16
C THR A 223 -11.13 22.73 13.40
N ARG A 224 -10.10 23.50 13.00
CA ARG A 224 -10.37 24.81 12.39
C ARG A 224 -9.50 25.33 11.25
N ASP A 225 -8.26 24.87 11.02
CA ASP A 225 -7.37 25.62 10.11
C ASP A 225 -6.45 24.76 9.22
N LEU A 226 -6.97 23.72 8.58
CA LEU A 226 -6.32 23.09 7.44
C LEU A 226 -7.38 22.83 6.37
N PHE A 227 -7.07 23.13 5.10
CA PHE A 227 -7.88 22.96 3.88
C PHE A 227 -8.76 24.16 3.40
N PRO A 228 -8.20 25.08 2.59
CA PRO A 228 -8.98 25.94 1.70
C PRO A 228 -9.25 25.32 0.30
N ASN A 229 -8.58 24.23 -0.08
CA ASN A 229 -8.50 23.81 -1.49
C ASN A 229 -9.36 22.60 -1.90
N LEU A 230 -10.39 22.24 -1.15
CA LEU A 230 -11.39 21.26 -1.58
C LEU A 230 -12.36 21.76 -2.68
N ARG A 231 -12.11 22.93 -3.29
CA ARG A 231 -12.98 23.50 -4.34
C ARG A 231 -12.26 24.07 -5.58
N ALA A 232 -10.94 23.96 -5.71
CA ALA A 232 -10.21 24.62 -6.79
C ALA A 232 -9.85 23.73 -8.00
N ALA A 233 -9.97 22.41 -7.91
CA ALA A 233 -9.74 21.52 -9.05
C ALA A 233 -11.03 21.27 -9.86
N SER A 234 -11.73 22.34 -10.25
CA SER A 234 -12.64 22.26 -11.40
C SER A 234 -11.79 22.32 -12.66
N PHE A 235 -11.44 21.14 -13.20
CA PHE A 235 -10.82 21.04 -14.52
C PHE A 235 -11.77 21.63 -15.57
N SER A 236 -11.49 22.86 -15.96
CA SER A 236 -12.09 23.50 -17.12
C SER A 236 -11.34 23.05 -18.37
N GLY A 237 -12.08 22.57 -19.36
CA GLY A 237 -11.66 22.61 -20.76
C GLY A 237 -11.30 21.28 -21.42
N VAL A 238 -12.31 20.47 -21.72
CA VAL A 238 -12.31 19.66 -22.94
C VAL A 238 -12.33 20.65 -24.13
N GLY A 239 -11.16 20.91 -24.70
CA GLY A 239 -11.02 21.63 -25.98
C GLY A 239 -11.02 20.63 -27.12
N ASN A 240 -12.13 20.57 -27.86
CA ASN A 240 -12.16 20.01 -29.22
C ASN A 240 -11.12 20.71 -30.09
N TYR A 241 -10.21 19.97 -30.73
CA TYR A 241 -9.81 20.05 -32.15
C TYR A 241 -9.04 18.81 -32.55
#